data_AF-A0A7J9RMN8-F1
#
_entry.id   AF-A0A7J9RMN8-F1
#
_cell.length_a   1.000
_cell.length_b   1.000
_cell.length_c   1.000
_cell.angle_alpha   90.00
_cell.angle_beta   90.00
_cell.angle_gamma   90.00
#
_symmetry.space_group_name_H-M   'P 1'
#
loop_
_entity.id
_entity.type
_entity.pdbx_description
1 polymer ?
#
loop_
_entity_poly.entity_id
_entity_poly.type
_entity_poly.pdbx_seq_one_letter_code
_entity_poly.pdbx_strand_id
1 'polypeptide(L)'
;MKRRLTSVILTIFLCSLLAVTSSGLEYNIVSDYPELKPLVELVGEEDLSVMHLLGFRVADEAMRLLPFSRGSAAVLTITNAGYPVIETDTAGWPETYFTTEGAIDGILVTTGHTPGQGNLLIPQSCIYTPLWFAFFDKNTGECVYIFRGQPGCSQDLPG
;
A
#
# COMPACT_ATOMS: atom_id res chain seq x y z
N MET A 1 -34.70 50.27 21.53
CA MET A 1 -33.82 50.03 20.36
C MET A 1 -32.45 49.45 20.72
N LYS A 2 -31.72 49.96 21.71
CA LYS A 2 -30.33 49.53 22.02
C LYS A 2 -30.13 48.01 22.26
N ARG A 3 -31.01 47.34 23.01
CA ARG A 3 -30.89 45.89 23.32
C ARG A 3 -31.03 44.96 22.10
N ARG A 4 -31.79 45.35 21.07
CA ARG A 4 -31.95 44.54 19.86
C ARG A 4 -30.75 44.64 18.94
N LEU A 5 -30.09 45.80 18.92
CA LEU A 5 -28.87 46.03 18.15
C LEU A 5 -27.69 45.22 18.70
N THR A 6 -27.54 45.15 20.02
CA THR A 6 -26.46 44.39 20.66
C THR A 6 -26.58 42.88 20.42
N SER A 7 -27.81 42.34 20.44
CA SER A 7 -28.05 40.91 20.17
C SER A 7 -27.70 40.53 18.74
N VAL A 8 -28.00 41.40 17.76
CA VAL A 8 -27.72 41.17 16.34
C VAL A 8 -26.21 41.20 16.07
N ILE A 9 -25.49 42.15 16.68
CA ILE A 9 -24.03 42.25 16.57
C ILE A 9 -23.34 41.01 17.18
N LEU A 10 -23.83 40.51 18.32
CA LEU A 10 -23.29 39.31 18.97
C LEU A 10 -23.51 38.04 18.12
N THR A 11 -24.69 37.88 17.50
CA THR A 11 -24.96 36.75 16.59
C THR A 11 -24.10 36.79 15.34
N ILE A 12 -23.85 37.98 14.76
CA ILE A 12 -22.96 38.11 13.60
C ILE A 12 -21.54 37.72 14.00
N PHE A 13 -21.05 38.20 15.14
CA PHE A 13 -19.70 37.89 15.62
C PHE A 13 -19.52 36.39 15.93
N LEU A 14 -20.54 35.74 16.47
CA LEU A 14 -20.54 34.30 16.75
C LEU A 14 -20.57 33.45 15.47
N CYS A 15 -21.28 33.90 14.42
CA CYS A 15 -21.25 33.27 13.10
C CYS A 15 -19.89 33.44 12.39
N SER A 16 -19.23 34.59 12.56
CA SER A 16 -17.89 34.84 11.98
C SER A 16 -16.80 33.96 12.61
N LEU A 17 -16.91 33.65 13.90
CA LEU A 17 -15.95 32.80 14.62
C LEU A 17 -16.08 31.32 14.27
N LEU A 18 -17.26 30.86 13.82
CA LEU A 18 -17.48 29.48 13.36
C LEU A 18 -17.12 29.27 11.88
N ALA A 19 -16.93 30.34 11.11
CA ALA A 19 -16.59 30.26 9.67
C ALA A 19 -15.09 30.15 9.39
N VAL A 20 -14.23 30.14 10.41
CA VAL A 20 -12.82 29.77 10.25
C VAL A 20 -12.71 28.25 10.28
N THR A 21 -13.43 27.57 9.39
CA THR A 21 -13.05 26.23 8.98
C THR A 21 -11.89 26.43 8.02
N SER A 22 -10.71 25.99 8.46
CA SER A 22 -9.49 25.90 7.67
C SER A 22 -9.76 25.54 6.21
N SER A 23 -9.63 26.52 5.31
CA SER A 23 -9.32 26.24 3.90
C SER A 23 -7.83 25.85 3.81
N GLY A 24 -7.48 24.75 4.46
CA GLY A 24 -6.28 24.01 4.08
C GLY A 24 -6.64 23.26 2.81
N LEU A 25 -5.83 23.35 1.78
CA LEU A 25 -5.90 22.41 0.68
C LEU A 25 -5.84 21.01 1.30
N GLU A 26 -6.91 20.23 1.22
CA GLU A 26 -6.85 18.78 1.48
C GLU A 26 -5.95 18.22 0.39
N TYR A 27 -4.65 18.16 0.68
CA TYR A 27 -3.70 17.45 -0.16
C TYR A 27 -4.01 15.97 0.03
N ASN A 28 -4.56 15.36 -1.01
CA ASN A 28 -4.88 13.94 -1.03
C ASN A 28 -4.01 13.27 -2.10
N ILE A 29 -3.30 12.20 -1.76
CA ILE A 29 -2.41 11.45 -2.67
C ILE A 29 -3.11 10.99 -3.96
N VAL A 30 -4.42 10.70 -3.90
CA VAL A 30 -5.24 10.30 -5.05
C VAL A 30 -5.39 11.43 -6.07
N SER A 31 -5.23 12.69 -5.68
CA SER A 31 -5.26 13.82 -6.62
C SER A 31 -4.07 13.80 -7.59
N ASP A 32 -2.90 13.37 -7.11
CA ASP A 32 -1.69 13.23 -7.92
C ASP A 32 -1.57 11.84 -8.57
N TYR A 33 -2.07 10.81 -7.89
CA TYR A 33 -2.00 9.40 -8.31
C TYR A 33 -3.39 8.74 -8.26
N PRO A 34 -4.27 9.03 -9.24
CA PRO A 34 -5.66 8.56 -9.23
C PRO A 34 -5.78 7.03 -9.23
N GLU A 35 -4.80 6.31 -9.76
CA GLU A 35 -4.70 4.86 -9.77
C GLU A 35 -4.58 4.24 -8.36
N LEU A 36 -4.15 5.02 -7.35
CA LEU A 36 -4.08 4.57 -5.97
C LEU A 36 -5.43 4.64 -5.25
N LYS A 37 -6.48 5.19 -5.87
CA LYS A 37 -7.80 5.31 -5.25
C LYS A 37 -8.30 4.01 -4.59
N PRO A 38 -8.25 2.83 -5.24
CA PRO A 38 -8.71 1.59 -4.61
C PRO A 38 -7.88 1.17 -3.40
N LEU A 39 -6.59 1.53 -3.37
CA LEU A 39 -5.71 1.24 -2.24
C LEU A 39 -6.02 2.16 -1.06
N VAL A 40 -6.21 3.45 -1.33
CA VAL A 40 -6.57 4.44 -0.31
C VAL A 40 -7.97 4.15 0.26
N GLU A 41 -8.93 3.73 -0.57
CA GLU A 41 -10.25 3.31 -0.10
C GLU A 41 -10.20 2.05 0.79
N LEU A 42 -9.22 1.16 0.59
CA LEU A 42 -9.03 -0.04 1.41
C LEU A 42 -8.33 0.26 2.75
N VAL A 43 -7.24 1.03 2.70
CA VAL A 43 -6.30 1.18 3.82
C VAL A 43 -6.57 2.45 4.63
N GLY A 44 -7.09 3.51 4.01
CA GLY A 44 -7.02 4.86 4.56
C GLY A 44 -5.75 5.57 4.08
N GLU A 45 -5.82 6.88 3.89
CA GLU A 45 -4.69 7.67 3.39
C GLU A 45 -3.62 7.86 4.49
N GLU A 46 -4.08 8.04 5.72
CA GLU A 46 -3.27 8.20 6.92
C GLU A 46 -2.47 6.95 7.29
N ASP A 47 -2.95 5.77 6.90
CA ASP A 47 -2.36 4.46 7.18
C ASP A 47 -1.55 3.91 5.99
N LEU A 48 -1.50 4.66 4.89
CA LEU A 48 -0.77 4.26 3.69
C LEU A 48 0.74 4.20 3.98
N SER A 49 1.30 3.01 3.82
CA SER A 49 2.73 2.76 4.03
C SER A 49 3.49 2.52 2.73
N VAL A 50 4.81 2.63 2.78
CA VAL A 50 5.69 2.31 1.64
C VAL A 50 5.46 0.87 1.14
N MET A 51 5.08 -0.07 2.01
CA MET A 51 4.83 -1.45 1.60
C MET A 51 3.53 -1.61 0.82
N HIS A 52 2.49 -0.83 1.15
CA HIS A 52 1.27 -0.76 0.34
C HIS A 52 1.57 -0.31 -1.09
N LEU A 53 2.36 0.77 -1.21
CA LEU A 53 2.80 1.31 -2.50
C LEU A 53 3.70 0.34 -3.26
N LEU A 54 4.59 -0.37 -2.55
CA LEU A 54 5.45 -1.40 -3.15
C LEU A 54 4.60 -2.53 -3.74
N GLY A 55 3.64 -3.05 -2.98
CA GLY A 55 2.71 -4.10 -3.42
C GLY A 55 1.93 -3.68 -4.66
N PHE A 56 1.41 -2.45 -4.67
CA PHE A 56 0.76 -1.86 -5.84
C PHE A 56 1.72 -1.83 -7.05
N ARG A 57 2.92 -1.29 -6.86
CA ARG A 57 3.88 -1.10 -7.96
C ARG A 57 4.37 -2.42 -8.56
N VAL A 58 4.66 -3.43 -7.73
CA VAL A 58 5.11 -4.74 -8.22
C VAL A 58 4.00 -5.48 -8.95
N ALA A 59 2.74 -5.35 -8.50
CA ALA A 59 1.60 -5.94 -9.16
C ALA A 59 1.30 -5.25 -10.51
N ASP A 60 1.34 -3.92 -10.56
CA ASP A 60 1.16 -3.15 -11.79
C ASP A 60 2.23 -3.51 -12.83
N GLU A 61 3.50 -3.55 -12.41
CA GLU A 61 4.60 -3.95 -13.28
C GLU A 61 4.49 -5.41 -13.74
N ALA A 62 4.05 -6.33 -12.87
CA ALA A 62 3.81 -7.71 -13.26
C ALA A 62 2.68 -7.84 -14.29
N MET A 63 1.58 -7.08 -14.13
CA MET A 63 0.50 -7.03 -15.12
C MET A 63 0.93 -6.40 -16.44
N ARG A 64 1.98 -5.57 -16.45
CA ARG A 64 2.58 -5.02 -17.67
C ARG A 64 3.49 -6.03 -18.38
N LEU A 65 4.29 -6.79 -17.63
CA LEU A 65 5.25 -7.76 -18.15
C LEU A 65 4.58 -9.08 -18.55
N LEU A 66 3.60 -9.51 -17.77
CA LEU A 66 2.74 -10.66 -18.00
C LEU A 66 1.32 -10.10 -18.19
N PRO A 67 0.88 -9.79 -19.42
CA PRO A 67 -0.36 -9.06 -19.67
C PRO A 67 -1.60 -9.87 -19.29
N PHE A 68 -1.99 -9.79 -18.02
CA PHE A 68 -3.24 -10.36 -17.48
C PHE A 68 -4.14 -9.24 -16.95
N SER A 69 -5.45 -9.50 -16.96
CA SER A 69 -6.45 -8.58 -16.39
C SER A 69 -6.64 -8.83 -14.90
N ARG A 70 -6.99 -7.77 -14.16
CA ARG A 70 -7.41 -7.87 -12.75
C ARG A 70 -8.47 -8.97 -12.57
N GLY A 71 -8.27 -9.85 -11.59
CA GLY A 71 -9.14 -10.98 -11.28
C GLY A 71 -8.91 -12.23 -12.12
N SER A 72 -7.83 -12.29 -12.90
CA SER A 72 -7.52 -13.45 -13.74
C SER A 72 -7.28 -14.72 -12.91
N ALA A 73 -8.13 -15.73 -13.06
CA ALA A 73 -7.93 -17.03 -12.42
C ALA A 73 -6.76 -17.83 -13.02
N ALA A 74 -6.29 -17.45 -14.22
CA ALA A 74 -5.17 -18.09 -14.89
C ALA A 74 -3.82 -17.76 -14.24
N VAL A 75 -3.73 -16.66 -13.49
CA VAL A 75 -2.49 -16.24 -12.84
C VAL A 75 -2.50 -16.63 -11.38
N LEU A 76 -1.36 -17.11 -10.89
CA LEU A 76 -1.09 -17.39 -9.50
C LEU A 76 -0.08 -16.37 -8.99
N THR A 77 -0.46 -15.60 -7.98
CA THR A 77 0.49 -14.74 -7.25
C THR A 77 1.04 -15.48 -6.04
N ILE A 78 2.34 -15.40 -5.83
CA ILE A 78 3.03 -16.00 -4.68
C ILE A 78 3.96 -14.94 -4.08
N THR A 79 3.97 -14.78 -2.77
CA THR A 79 4.87 -13.83 -2.10
C THR A 79 5.15 -14.27 -0.67
N ASN A 80 6.35 -13.99 -0.15
CA ASN A 80 6.60 -14.11 1.28
C ASN A 80 6.22 -12.85 2.08
N ALA A 81 5.63 -11.83 1.47
CA ALA A 81 5.14 -10.64 2.15
C ALA A 81 4.28 -11.01 3.38
N GLY A 82 4.47 -10.27 4.47
CA GLY A 82 3.90 -10.57 5.79
C GLY A 82 4.83 -11.35 6.71
N TYR A 83 5.94 -11.92 6.21
CA TYR A 83 6.96 -12.56 7.04
C TYR A 83 8.25 -11.74 7.16
N PRO A 84 8.92 -11.30 6.07
CA PRO A 84 10.11 -10.49 6.18
C PRO A 84 9.85 -9.18 6.91
N VAL A 85 10.85 -8.76 7.68
CA VAL A 85 10.99 -7.37 8.13
C VAL A 85 12.08 -6.70 7.32
N ILE A 86 11.85 -5.45 6.95
CA ILE A 86 12.87 -4.62 6.27
C ILE A 86 13.50 -3.70 7.29
N GLU A 87 14.76 -3.95 7.61
CA GLU A 87 15.60 -3.04 8.38
C GLU A 87 15.88 -1.76 7.58
N THR A 88 15.83 -0.61 8.26
CA THR A 88 15.96 0.72 7.62
C THR A 88 17.10 1.55 8.20
N ASP A 89 17.99 0.96 9.00
CA ASP A 89 18.98 1.71 9.75
C ASP A 89 20.10 2.26 8.85
N THR A 90 20.21 3.59 8.86
CA THR A 90 21.49 4.29 8.67
C THR A 90 21.87 5.19 9.85
N ALA A 91 21.03 5.35 10.89
CA ALA A 91 21.42 6.01 12.15
C ALA A 91 20.40 5.82 13.28
N GLY A 92 20.76 5.02 14.28
CA GLY A 92 20.29 5.18 15.67
C GLY A 92 18.87 4.70 16.01
N TRP A 93 18.73 4.32 17.28
CA TRP A 93 17.50 3.88 17.95
C TRP A 93 16.28 4.82 17.74
N PRO A 94 15.05 4.28 17.75
CA PRO A 94 14.72 2.85 17.82
C PRO A 94 14.86 2.17 16.45
N GLU A 95 15.16 0.86 16.46
CA GLU A 95 15.19 -0.01 15.28
C GLU A 95 13.91 0.22 14.45
N THR A 96 14.05 0.91 13.33
CA THR A 96 12.93 1.19 12.44
C THR A 96 12.90 0.04 11.44
N TYR A 97 11.93 -0.86 11.59
CA TYR A 97 11.66 -1.93 10.65
C TYR A 97 10.31 -1.68 9.98
N PHE A 98 10.22 -1.99 8.68
CA PHE A 98 8.92 -2.06 8.00
C PHE A 98 8.43 -3.51 7.98
N THR A 99 7.22 -3.74 8.49
CA THR A 99 6.49 -4.98 8.24
C THR A 99 6.09 -5.01 6.77
N THR A 100 6.11 -6.19 6.15
CA THR A 100 5.84 -6.34 4.71
C THR A 100 4.39 -6.67 4.39
N GLU A 101 3.52 -6.74 5.41
CA GLU A 101 2.11 -7.12 5.27
C GLU A 101 1.31 -6.19 4.35
N GLY A 102 1.58 -4.88 4.38
CA GLY A 102 0.90 -3.92 3.50
C GLY A 102 1.14 -4.19 2.00
N ALA A 103 2.21 -4.88 1.62
CA ALA A 103 2.42 -5.28 0.23
C ALA A 103 1.36 -6.29 -0.26
N ILE A 104 0.78 -7.09 0.65
CA ILE A 104 -0.32 -8.00 0.34
C ILE A 104 -1.54 -7.21 -0.11
N ASP A 105 -1.88 -6.12 0.59
CA ASP A 105 -3.02 -5.27 0.26
C ASP A 105 -2.81 -4.56 -1.09
N GLY A 106 -1.61 -4.04 -1.33
CA GLY A 106 -1.22 -3.47 -2.63
C GLY A 106 -1.41 -4.47 -3.79
N ILE A 107 -1.00 -5.73 -3.60
CA ILE A 107 -1.19 -6.80 -4.59
C ILE A 107 -2.67 -7.09 -4.80
N LEU A 108 -3.44 -7.19 -3.71
CA LEU A 108 -4.86 -7.51 -3.72
C LEU A 108 -5.66 -6.43 -4.48
N VAL A 109 -5.47 -5.16 -4.16
CA VAL A 109 -6.20 -4.06 -4.81
C VAL A 109 -5.79 -3.81 -6.25
N THR A 110 -4.64 -4.33 -6.68
CA THR A 110 -4.15 -4.19 -8.06
C THR A 110 -4.53 -5.40 -8.91
N THR A 111 -4.11 -6.61 -8.50
CA THR A 111 -4.36 -7.84 -9.26
C THR A 111 -5.74 -8.45 -9.04
N GLY A 112 -6.36 -8.20 -7.89
CA GLY A 112 -7.64 -8.83 -7.51
C GLY A 112 -7.46 -10.27 -7.01
N HIS A 113 -6.21 -10.73 -6.86
CA HIS A 113 -5.92 -12.05 -6.31
C HIS A 113 -6.01 -12.02 -4.79
N THR A 114 -6.62 -13.06 -4.22
CA THR A 114 -6.87 -13.19 -2.78
C THR A 114 -6.62 -14.61 -2.33
N PRO A 115 -6.26 -14.85 -1.05
CA PRO A 115 -6.14 -16.21 -0.54
C PRO A 115 -7.46 -16.98 -0.65
N GLY A 116 -8.60 -16.30 -0.44
CA GLY A 116 -9.94 -16.89 -0.52
C GLY A 116 -10.33 -17.38 -1.92
N GLN A 117 -9.73 -16.83 -2.98
CA GLN A 117 -9.92 -17.29 -4.36
C GLN A 117 -8.88 -18.34 -4.80
N GLY A 118 -7.90 -18.65 -3.97
CA GLY A 118 -6.84 -19.62 -4.29
C GLY A 118 -5.88 -19.17 -5.39
N ASN A 119 -5.83 -17.86 -5.69
CA ASN A 119 -4.93 -17.25 -6.68
C ASN A 119 -3.87 -16.32 -6.06
N LEU A 120 -3.83 -16.21 -4.72
CA LEU A 120 -2.74 -15.62 -3.95
C LEU A 120 -2.28 -16.60 -2.88
N LEU A 121 -1.00 -17.01 -2.93
CA LEU A 121 -0.37 -17.89 -1.96
C LEU A 121 0.72 -17.13 -1.19
N ILE A 122 0.69 -17.29 0.13
CA ILE A 122 1.65 -16.63 1.04
C ILE A 122 2.36 -17.73 1.83
N PRO A 123 3.41 -18.37 1.26
CA PRO A 123 4.17 -19.39 1.96
C PRO A 123 4.85 -18.80 3.20
N GLN A 124 4.93 -19.61 4.25
CA GLN A 124 5.65 -19.25 5.46
C GLN A 124 7.13 -19.01 5.15
N SER A 125 7.70 -17.95 5.72
CA SER A 125 9.09 -17.58 5.53
C SER A 125 9.73 -17.08 6.83
N CYS A 126 11.06 -17.07 6.88
CA CYS A 126 11.79 -16.54 8.03
C CYS A 126 11.82 -15.01 7.99
N ILE A 127 11.88 -14.38 9.17
CA ILE A 127 11.83 -12.92 9.35
C ILE A 127 13.00 -12.20 8.64
N TYR A 128 14.18 -12.82 8.58
CA TYR A 128 15.39 -12.26 7.95
C TYR A 128 15.61 -12.79 6.52
N THR A 129 14.53 -13.02 5.78
CA THR A 129 14.61 -13.41 4.36
C THR A 129 14.30 -12.22 3.46
N PRO A 130 14.87 -12.16 2.26
CA PRO A 130 14.53 -11.10 1.32
C PRO A 130 13.04 -11.12 0.95
N LEU A 131 12.47 -9.95 0.74
CA LEU A 131 11.11 -9.82 0.21
C LEU A 131 11.07 -10.15 -1.28
N TRP A 132 10.14 -11.00 -1.69
CA TRP A 132 9.97 -11.39 -3.10
C TRP A 132 8.50 -11.57 -3.49
N PHE A 133 8.26 -11.50 -4.79
CA PHE A 133 6.96 -11.63 -5.44
C PHE A 133 7.10 -12.44 -6.72
N ALA A 134 6.16 -13.34 -6.97
CA ALA A 134 6.08 -14.15 -8.17
C ALA A 134 4.66 -14.09 -8.76
N PHE A 135 4.55 -13.97 -10.07
CA PHE A 135 3.30 -14.01 -10.82
C PHE A 135 3.45 -15.03 -11.95
N PHE A 136 2.71 -16.14 -11.85
CA PHE A 136 2.82 -17.28 -12.76
C PHE A 136 1.53 -17.45 -13.57
N ASP A 137 1.62 -17.41 -14.90
CA ASP A 137 0.51 -17.72 -15.79
C ASP A 137 0.45 -19.23 -16.08
N LYS A 138 -0.63 -19.87 -15.64
CA LYS A 138 -0.84 -21.31 -15.78
C LYS A 138 -1.04 -21.76 -17.24
N ASN A 139 -1.48 -20.86 -18.11
CA ASN A 139 -1.74 -21.16 -19.52
C ASN A 139 -0.46 -21.16 -20.34
N THR A 140 0.43 -20.18 -20.10
CA THR A 140 1.68 -20.01 -20.85
C THR A 140 2.86 -20.70 -20.18
N GLY A 141 2.81 -20.88 -18.86
CA GLY A 141 3.93 -21.35 -18.05
C GLY A 141 4.97 -20.26 -17.75
N GLU A 142 4.69 -19.00 -18.11
CA GLU A 142 5.60 -17.87 -17.86
C GLU A 142 5.49 -17.35 -16.42
N CYS A 143 6.58 -16.82 -15.90
CA CYS A 143 6.67 -16.31 -14.53
C CYS A 143 7.41 -14.98 -14.50
N VAL A 144 6.82 -13.99 -13.84
CA VAL A 144 7.51 -12.75 -13.45
C VAL A 144 7.91 -12.87 -11.99
N TYR A 145 9.21 -12.81 -11.72
CA TYR A 145 9.78 -12.84 -10.37
C TYR A 145 10.46 -11.50 -10.05
N ILE A 146 10.01 -10.84 -8.99
CA ILE A 146 10.52 -9.56 -8.52
C ILE A 146 11.08 -9.74 -7.12
N PHE A 147 12.30 -9.30 -6.91
CA PHE A 147 13.06 -9.52 -5.68
C PHE A 147 13.63 -8.21 -5.16
N ARG A 148 13.51 -7.99 -3.85
CA ARG A 148 14.21 -6.91 -3.15
C ARG A 148 15.36 -7.51 -2.35
N GLY A 149 16.59 -7.25 -2.80
CA GLY A 149 17.78 -7.61 -2.05
C GLY A 149 17.84 -6.88 -0.72
N GLN A 150 18.15 -7.61 0.35
CA GLN A 150 18.46 -7.03 1.66
C GLN A 150 19.97 -7.12 1.91
N PRO A 151 20.62 -6.02 2.36
CA PRO A 151 22.00 -6.10 2.84
C PRO A 151 22.05 -7.01 4.07
N GLY A 152 23.02 -7.92 4.12
CA GLY A 152 23.23 -8.84 5.25
C GLY A 152 22.67 -10.26 5.07
N CYS A 153 21.77 -10.49 4.10
CA CYS A 153 21.34 -11.84 3.75
C CYS A 153 22.29 -12.38 2.66
N SER A 154 23.40 -13.01 3.09
CA SER A 154 24.40 -13.60 2.20
C SER A 154 23.78 -14.65 1.28
N GLN A 155 24.31 -14.69 0.06
CA GLN A 155 24.00 -15.60 -1.02
C GLN A 155 24.36 -17.05 -0.65
N ASP A 156 23.51 -17.73 0.11
CA ASP A 156 23.57 -19.19 0.28
C ASP A 156 22.27 -19.81 -0.24
N LEU A 157 22.03 -19.70 -1.55
CA LEU A 157 21.16 -20.63 -2.25
C LEU A 157 22.07 -21.77 -2.77
N PRO A 158 22.00 -22.99 -2.23
CA PRO A 158 22.70 -24.11 -2.83
C PRO A 158 22.09 -24.39 -4.21
N GLY A 159 22.96 -24.36 -5.23
CA GLY A 159 22.65 -24.83 -6.58
C GLY A 159 22.62 -26.35 -6.69
#